data_AF-A0A2M8AJW6-F1
#
_entry.id   AF-A0A2M8AJW6-F1
#
_cell.length_a   1.000
_cell.length_b   1.000
_cell.length_c   1.000
_cell.angle_alpha   90.00
_cell.angle_beta   90.00
_cell.angle_gamma   90.00
#
_symmetry.space_group_name_H-M   'P 1'
#
loop_
_entity.id
_entity.type
_entity.pdbx_description
1 polymer ?
#
loop_
_entity_poly.entity_id
_entity_poly.type
_entity_poly.pdbx_seq_one_letter_code
_entity_poly.pdbx_strand_id
1 'polypeptide(L)'
;MQIAFHPSYLQFFPQFHEFSWIHHIHGALMVSWMVMLIIQPYLIIKNNYKTHRLIGKISYFTAPLVFISMILITKLNYLKMVDVMPFKDAAAWQSLNIITPFNFLLFYSLAIIHKKDVFKHKRYMIGTLFTIFGAISSRLLIMVFGASINFYAFFISEYFGLTIVLLLLLNDIRKKANPIPYSIIAVGLCINIFSIHARYTEVWQSVVRFIGDSIF
;
A
#
# COMPACT_ATOMS: atom_id res chain seq x y z
N MET A 1 7.86 -14.18 -15.53
CA MET A 1 6.47 -13.86 -15.14
C MET A 1 6.47 -13.33 -13.70
N GLN A 2 6.86 -12.07 -13.51
CA GLN A 2 6.63 -11.30 -12.28
C GLN A 2 6.15 -9.93 -12.74
N ILE A 3 4.83 -9.80 -12.79
CA ILE A 3 4.15 -8.61 -13.29
C ILE A 3 3.95 -7.71 -12.06
N ALA A 4 4.40 -6.45 -12.13
CA ALA A 4 4.11 -5.34 -11.19
C ALA A 4 4.98 -5.10 -9.92
N PHE A 5 6.11 -5.80 -9.74
CA PHE A 5 7.24 -5.21 -9.00
C PHE A 5 8.04 -4.31 -9.97
N HIS A 6 8.85 -3.36 -9.47
CA HIS A 6 9.68 -2.42 -10.28
C HIS A 6 10.14 -3.11 -11.58
N PRO A 7 10.03 -2.49 -12.78
CA PRO A 7 10.60 -3.10 -13.97
C PRO A 7 12.05 -3.35 -13.57
N SER A 8 12.48 -4.61 -13.48
CA SER A 8 13.80 -5.00 -13.02
C SER A 8 14.17 -5.00 -11.54
N TYR A 9 13.63 -5.91 -10.73
CA TYR A 9 14.42 -6.39 -9.60
C TYR A 9 15.31 -7.57 -10.04
N LEU A 10 14.67 -8.63 -10.54
CA LEU A 10 15.36 -9.86 -10.97
C LEU A 10 16.24 -9.68 -12.22
N GLN A 11 16.03 -8.64 -13.02
CA GLN A 11 16.89 -8.36 -14.18
C GLN A 11 18.33 -8.01 -13.76
N PHE A 12 18.53 -7.56 -12.52
CA PHE A 12 19.86 -7.26 -11.98
C PHE A 12 20.48 -8.44 -11.23
N PHE A 13 19.87 -9.63 -11.26
CA PHE A 13 20.49 -10.83 -10.71
C PHE A 13 21.77 -11.16 -11.51
N PRO A 14 22.90 -11.49 -10.87
CA PRO A 14 23.11 -11.67 -9.42
C PRO A 14 23.64 -10.42 -8.69
N GLN A 15 23.87 -9.31 -9.39
CA GLN A 15 24.69 -8.20 -8.90
C GLN A 15 23.94 -7.17 -8.05
N PHE A 16 22.70 -6.81 -8.41
CA PHE A 16 21.81 -5.92 -7.64
C PHE A 16 22.39 -4.56 -7.19
N HIS A 17 23.45 -4.02 -7.81
CA HIS A 17 24.15 -2.81 -7.36
C HIS A 17 23.25 -1.57 -7.15
N GLU A 18 22.14 -1.47 -7.88
CA GLU A 18 21.18 -0.36 -7.78
C GLU A 18 20.27 -0.43 -6.53
N PHE A 19 20.25 -1.56 -5.83
CA PHE A 19 19.36 -1.81 -4.70
C PHE A 19 20.11 -1.96 -3.38
N SER A 20 19.69 -1.18 -2.39
CA SER A 20 20.17 -1.39 -1.01
C SER A 20 19.47 -2.59 -0.35
N TRP A 21 20.04 -3.07 0.75
CA TRP A 21 19.42 -4.13 1.57
C TRP A 21 17.97 -3.80 2.01
N ILE A 22 17.66 -2.51 2.20
CA ILE A 22 16.31 -2.05 2.54
C ILE A 22 15.32 -2.35 1.40
N HIS A 23 15.73 -2.21 0.14
CA HIS A 23 14.88 -2.55 -1.01
C HIS A 23 14.56 -4.05 -1.03
N HIS A 24 15.55 -4.90 -0.74
CA HIS A 24 15.38 -6.36 -0.68
C HIS A 24 14.41 -6.77 0.43
N ILE A 25 14.62 -6.25 1.65
CA ILE A 25 13.73 -6.54 2.79
C ILE A 25 12.31 -6.05 2.50
N HIS A 26 12.16 -4.81 2.03
CA HIS A 26 10.84 -4.26 1.73
C HIS A 26 10.13 -5.09 0.66
N GLY A 27 10.81 -5.42 -0.45
CA GLY A 27 10.26 -6.26 -1.50
C GLY A 27 9.84 -7.64 -0.99
N ALA A 28 10.70 -8.32 -0.22
CA ALA A 28 10.40 -9.62 0.37
C ALA A 28 9.19 -9.57 1.32
N LEU A 29 9.07 -8.53 2.14
CA LEU A 29 7.92 -8.32 3.04
C LEU A 29 6.63 -8.03 2.26
N MET A 30 6.67 -7.20 1.22
CA MET A 30 5.50 -6.94 0.37
C MET A 30 5.02 -8.23 -0.32
N VAL A 31 5.94 -9.01 -0.89
CA VAL A 31 5.62 -10.32 -1.50
C VAL A 31 5.02 -11.27 -0.46
N SER A 32 5.65 -11.38 0.71
CA SER A 32 5.16 -12.24 1.80
C SER A 32 3.74 -11.84 2.22
N TRP A 33 3.48 -10.53 2.34
CA TRP A 33 2.16 -10.02 2.66
C TRP A 33 1.12 -10.39 1.61
N MET A 34 1.44 -10.20 0.33
CA MET A 34 0.55 -10.57 -0.77
C MET A 34 0.26 -12.07 -0.80
N VAL A 35 1.28 -12.90 -0.60
CA VAL A 35 1.12 -14.36 -0.48
C VAL A 35 0.19 -14.71 0.68
N MET A 36 0.33 -14.06 1.83
CA MET A 36 -0.59 -14.25 2.95
C MET A 36 -2.02 -13.85 2.56
N LEU A 37 -2.24 -12.69 1.95
CA LEU A 37 -3.58 -12.24 1.53
C LEU A 37 -4.25 -13.21 0.55
N ILE A 38 -3.49 -13.88 -0.31
CA ILE A 38 -4.01 -14.87 -1.28
C ILE A 38 -4.29 -16.22 -0.60
N ILE A 39 -3.39 -16.69 0.26
CA ILE A 39 -3.52 -18.00 0.92
C ILE A 39 -4.66 -18.00 1.94
N GLN A 40 -4.88 -16.88 2.65
CA GLN A 40 -5.89 -16.80 3.70
C GLN A 40 -7.32 -17.19 3.25
N PRO A 41 -7.90 -16.62 2.16
CA PRO A 41 -9.20 -17.06 1.66
C PRO A 41 -9.17 -18.47 1.07
N TYR A 42 -8.07 -18.90 0.43
CA TYR A 42 -7.92 -20.27 -0.07
C TYR A 42 -8.06 -21.31 1.05
N LEU A 43 -7.44 -21.06 2.20
CA LEU A 43 -7.55 -21.95 3.37
C LEU A 43 -8.97 -22.02 3.93
N ILE A 44 -9.74 -20.92 3.87
CA ILE A 44 -11.15 -20.91 4.26
C ILE A 44 -11.97 -21.78 3.31
N ILE A 45 -11.77 -21.65 1.99
CA ILE A 45 -12.44 -22.48 0.97
C ILE A 45 -12.14 -23.98 1.20
N LYS A 46 -10.91 -24.31 1.60
CA LYS A 46 -10.49 -25.68 1.95
C LYS A 46 -10.92 -26.14 3.35
N ASN A 47 -11.70 -25.35 4.08
CA ASN A 47 -12.08 -25.60 5.47
C ASN A 47 -10.88 -25.82 6.42
N ASN A 48 -9.68 -25.38 6.05
CA ASN A 48 -8.47 -25.51 6.86
C ASN A 48 -8.31 -24.30 7.80
N TYR A 49 -9.24 -24.20 8.75
CA TYR A 49 -9.28 -23.11 9.71
C TYR A 49 -8.09 -23.10 10.68
N LYS A 50 -7.47 -24.27 10.94
CA LYS A 50 -6.28 -24.37 11.80
C LYS A 50 -5.11 -23.62 11.18
N THR A 51 -4.81 -23.88 9.90
CA THR A 51 -3.72 -23.18 9.19
C THR A 51 -4.07 -21.71 8.94
N HIS A 52 -5.31 -21.37 8.62
CA HIS A 52 -5.76 -19.97 8.51
C HIS A 52 -5.42 -19.17 9.77
N ARG A 53 -5.77 -19.72 10.94
CA ARG A 53 -5.46 -19.08 12.24
C ARG A 53 -3.96 -19.02 12.53
N LEU A 54 -3.19 -20.05 12.15
CA LEU A 54 -1.74 -20.05 12.32
C LEU A 54 -1.08 -18.92 11.50
N ILE A 55 -1.37 -18.84 10.20
CA ILE A 55 -0.86 -17.77 9.33
C ILE A 55 -1.38 -16.42 9.80
N GLY A 56 -2.63 -16.35 10.29
CA GLY A 56 -3.20 -15.15 10.90
C GLY A 56 -2.41 -14.67 12.10
N LYS A 57 -1.89 -15.57 12.95
CA LYS A 57 -1.00 -15.20 14.08
C LYS A 57 0.38 -14.75 13.60
N ILE A 58 0.93 -15.38 12.57
CA ILE A 58 2.20 -14.94 11.95
C ILE A 58 2.08 -13.49 11.48
N SER A 59 0.90 -13.08 11.01
CA SER A 59 0.67 -11.68 10.59
C SER A 59 0.91 -10.66 11.70
N TYR A 60 0.78 -11.03 12.98
CA TYR A 60 1.06 -10.13 14.11
C TYR A 60 2.52 -9.67 14.15
N PHE A 61 3.41 -10.43 13.52
CA PHE A 61 4.81 -10.06 13.34
C PHE A 61 5.06 -9.47 11.95
N THR A 62 4.51 -10.11 10.90
CA THR A 62 4.74 -9.66 9.51
C THR A 62 4.15 -8.28 9.22
N ALA A 63 2.95 -7.94 9.71
CA ALA A 63 2.32 -6.65 9.41
C ALA A 63 3.07 -5.46 10.04
N PRO A 64 3.52 -5.50 11.32
CA PRO A 64 4.41 -4.47 11.83
C PRO A 64 5.70 -4.33 11.03
N LEU A 65 6.32 -5.44 10.61
CA LEU A 65 7.51 -5.38 9.75
C LEU A 65 7.22 -4.75 8.39
N VAL A 66 6.07 -5.07 7.77
CA VAL A 66 5.60 -4.43 6.54
C VAL A 66 5.52 -2.93 6.74
N PHE A 67 4.82 -2.47 7.80
CA PHE A 67 4.70 -1.04 8.13
C PHE A 67 6.07 -0.37 8.31
N ILE A 68 6.94 -0.94 9.15
CA ILE A 68 8.29 -0.42 9.39
C ILE A 68 9.08 -0.35 8.09
N SER A 69 9.02 -1.40 7.26
CA SER A 69 9.73 -1.43 5.97
C SER A 69 9.24 -0.34 5.01
N MET A 70 7.95 0.01 5.04
CA MET A 70 7.40 1.10 4.23
C MET A 70 7.92 2.47 4.70
N ILE A 71 8.08 2.68 6.01
CA ILE A 71 8.69 3.90 6.54
C ILE A 71 10.19 3.96 6.16
N LEU A 72 10.92 2.85 6.31
CA LEU A 72 12.34 2.79 5.97
C LEU A 72 12.61 3.03 4.48
N ILE A 73 11.81 2.45 3.58
CA ILE A 73 11.97 2.68 2.14
C ILE A 73 11.58 4.13 1.78
N THR A 74 10.60 4.72 2.47
CA THR A 74 10.22 6.13 2.31
C THR A 74 11.37 7.05 2.71
N LYS A 75 11.98 6.82 3.89
CA LYS A 75 13.16 7.55 4.36
C LYS A 75 14.31 7.45 3.36
N LEU A 76 14.64 6.23 2.93
CA LEU A 76 15.73 6.00 1.98
C LEU A 76 15.49 6.73 0.66
N ASN A 77 14.28 6.63 0.11
CA ASN A 77 13.93 7.30 -1.14
C ASN A 77 13.97 8.82 -0.99
N TYR A 78 13.45 9.36 0.11
CA TYR A 78 13.51 10.79 0.39
C TYR A 78 14.96 11.30 0.42
N LEU A 79 15.83 10.67 1.23
CA LEU A 79 17.23 11.09 1.37
C LEU A 79 17.98 11.04 0.03
N LYS A 80 17.77 9.98 -0.77
CA LYS A 80 18.36 9.91 -2.11
C LYS A 80 17.81 10.99 -3.06
N MET A 81 16.53 11.31 -2.97
CA MET A 81 15.88 12.24 -3.90
C MET A 81 16.28 13.69 -3.63
N VAL A 82 16.34 14.12 -2.36
CA VAL A 82 16.71 15.50 -2.03
C VAL A 82 18.14 15.87 -2.48
N ASP A 83 19.02 14.88 -2.64
CA ASP A 83 20.38 15.07 -3.15
C ASP A 83 20.45 15.23 -4.68
N VAL A 84 19.45 14.72 -5.42
CA VAL A 84 19.49 14.64 -6.91
C VAL A 84 18.42 15.46 -7.61
N MET A 85 17.43 15.99 -6.89
CA MET A 85 16.36 16.83 -7.46
C MET A 85 15.93 17.94 -6.49
N PRO A 86 15.25 18.99 -6.98
CA PRO A 86 14.74 20.06 -6.11
C PRO A 86 13.85 19.50 -5.00
N PHE A 87 13.98 20.05 -3.78
CA PHE A 87 13.19 19.64 -2.61
C PHE A 87 11.68 19.56 -2.93
N LYS A 88 11.15 20.53 -3.69
CA LYS A 88 9.74 20.59 -4.07
C LYS A 88 9.25 19.31 -4.75
N ASP A 89 10.06 18.75 -5.64
CA ASP A 89 9.73 17.52 -6.39
C ASP A 89 9.99 16.27 -5.54
N ALA A 90 11.09 16.24 -4.79
CA ALA A 90 11.37 15.17 -3.84
C ALA A 90 10.25 15.02 -2.80
N ALA A 91 9.72 16.14 -2.30
CA ALA A 91 8.62 16.17 -1.35
C ALA A 91 7.28 15.81 -1.99
N ALA A 92 7.03 16.25 -3.22
CA ALA A 92 5.82 15.85 -3.96
C ALA A 92 5.76 14.32 -4.17
N TRP A 93 6.92 13.69 -4.40
CA TRP A 93 7.05 12.24 -4.54
C TRP A 93 6.69 11.46 -3.26
N GLN A 94 6.78 12.08 -2.08
CA GLN A 94 6.45 11.42 -0.82
C GLN A 94 4.96 11.42 -0.47
N SER A 95 4.10 12.07 -1.28
CA SER A 95 2.64 12.18 -1.05
C SER A 95 1.97 10.87 -0.64
N LEU A 96 2.17 9.81 -1.41
CA LEU A 96 1.65 8.48 -1.07
C LEU A 96 2.54 7.72 -0.08
N ASN A 97 3.85 7.88 -0.17
CA ASN A 97 4.80 7.10 0.62
C ASN A 97 4.67 7.36 2.12
N ILE A 98 4.29 8.59 2.50
CA ILE A 98 4.06 8.96 3.91
C ILE A 98 2.68 8.51 4.39
N ILE A 99 1.62 8.68 3.58
CA ILE A 99 0.23 8.44 4.03
C ILE A 99 -0.16 6.96 4.00
N THR A 100 0.23 6.25 2.94
CA THR A 100 -0.18 4.86 2.69
C THR A 100 0.20 3.88 3.81
N PRO A 101 1.39 3.96 4.46
CA PRO A 101 1.73 3.11 5.61
C PRO A 101 0.75 3.25 6.78
N PHE A 102 0.28 4.47 7.06
CA PHE A 102 -0.68 4.69 8.15
C PHE A 102 -2.06 4.13 7.82
N ASN A 103 -2.50 4.26 6.57
CA ASN A 103 -3.72 3.60 6.10
C ASN A 103 -3.60 2.07 6.23
N PHE A 104 -2.45 1.49 5.85
CA PHE A 104 -2.19 0.07 6.03
C PHE A 104 -2.29 -0.35 7.50
N LEU A 105 -1.62 0.40 8.40
CA LEU A 105 -1.64 0.14 9.84
C LEU A 105 -3.06 0.25 10.41
N LEU A 106 -3.83 1.26 10.01
CA LEU A 106 -5.21 1.45 10.43
C LEU A 106 -6.09 0.26 10.00
N PHE A 107 -6.06 -0.09 8.72
CA PHE A 107 -6.89 -1.18 8.19
C PHE A 107 -6.50 -2.51 8.80
N TYR A 108 -5.20 -2.79 8.94
CA TYR A 108 -4.74 -4.00 9.59
C TYR A 108 -5.17 -4.06 11.06
N SER A 109 -4.97 -2.99 11.81
CA SER A 109 -5.38 -2.90 13.22
C SER A 109 -6.88 -3.18 13.37
N LEU A 110 -7.71 -2.53 12.55
CA LEU A 110 -9.15 -2.75 12.54
C LEU A 110 -9.53 -4.18 12.17
N ALA A 111 -8.80 -4.81 11.23
CA ALA A 111 -9.01 -6.21 10.86
C ALA A 111 -8.73 -7.16 12.03
N ILE A 112 -7.70 -6.90 12.83
CA ILE A 112 -7.33 -7.74 13.97
C ILE A 112 -8.22 -7.49 15.19
N ILE A 113 -8.57 -6.23 15.48
CA ILE A 113 -9.51 -5.87 16.55
C ILE A 113 -10.85 -6.57 16.33
N HIS A 114 -11.34 -6.56 15.08
CA HIS A 114 -12.60 -7.17 14.71
C HIS A 114 -12.47 -8.63 14.22
N LYS A 115 -11.39 -9.35 14.56
CA LYS A 115 -11.17 -10.73 14.08
C LYS A 115 -12.26 -11.75 14.45
N LYS A 116 -13.06 -11.44 15.48
CA LYS A 116 -14.23 -12.27 15.88
C LYS A 116 -15.47 -12.00 15.03
N ASP A 117 -15.54 -10.85 14.36
CA ASP A 117 -16.59 -10.47 13.43
C ASP A 117 -16.07 -10.70 11.99
N VAL A 118 -16.40 -11.87 11.43
CA VAL A 118 -15.94 -12.29 10.09
C VAL A 118 -16.34 -11.27 9.02
N PHE A 119 -17.49 -10.60 9.19
CA PHE A 119 -17.98 -9.61 8.24
C PHE A 119 -17.06 -8.40 8.18
N LYS A 120 -16.66 -7.85 9.33
CA LYS A 120 -15.75 -6.70 9.42
C LYS A 120 -14.31 -7.10 9.10
N HIS A 121 -13.84 -8.21 9.69
CA HIS A 121 -12.47 -8.70 9.53
C HIS A 121 -12.06 -8.80 8.05
N LYS A 122 -12.86 -9.50 7.23
CA LYS A 122 -12.51 -9.71 5.81
C LYS A 122 -12.44 -8.41 5.02
N ARG A 123 -13.28 -7.42 5.36
CA ARG A 123 -13.33 -6.13 4.66
C ARG A 123 -12.12 -5.28 4.99
N TYR A 124 -11.72 -5.23 6.25
CA TYR A 124 -10.51 -4.54 6.64
C TYR A 124 -9.25 -5.23 6.09
N MET A 125 -9.22 -6.57 5.99
CA MET A 125 -8.16 -7.27 5.26
C MET A 125 -8.10 -6.86 3.78
N ILE A 126 -9.26 -6.72 3.11
CA ILE A 126 -9.32 -6.14 1.74
C ILE A 126 -8.78 -4.70 1.73
N GLY A 127 -9.03 -3.90 2.76
CA GLY A 127 -8.44 -2.57 2.90
C GLY A 127 -6.91 -2.59 2.77
N THR A 128 -6.24 -3.53 3.43
CA THR A 128 -4.76 -3.68 3.34
C THR A 128 -4.26 -4.08 1.95
N LEU A 129 -5.11 -4.64 1.09
CA LEU A 129 -4.76 -4.89 -0.31
C LEU A 129 -4.71 -3.58 -1.10
N PHE A 130 -5.68 -2.70 -0.88
CA PHE A 130 -5.79 -1.44 -1.62
C PHE A 130 -4.65 -0.46 -1.32
N THR A 131 -3.97 -0.58 -0.19
CA THR A 131 -2.77 0.22 0.10
C THR A 131 -1.56 -0.17 -0.74
N ILE A 132 -1.53 -1.39 -1.29
CA ILE A 132 -0.44 -1.85 -2.17
C ILE A 132 -0.89 -1.80 -3.65
N PHE A 133 -2.20 -1.86 -3.87
CA PHE A 133 -2.82 -1.84 -5.19
C PHE A 133 -2.36 -0.67 -6.05
N GLY A 134 -2.27 0.54 -5.49
CA GLY A 134 -1.82 1.73 -6.21
C GLY A 134 -0.46 1.54 -6.89
N ALA A 135 0.55 1.10 -6.13
CA ALA A 135 1.91 0.90 -6.63
C ALA A 135 2.03 -0.28 -7.61
N ILE A 136 1.26 -1.36 -7.42
CA ILE A 136 1.25 -2.52 -8.32
C ILE A 136 0.59 -2.14 -9.65
N SER A 137 -0.62 -1.58 -9.57
CA SER A 137 -1.39 -1.24 -10.77
C SER A 137 -0.74 -0.14 -11.59
N SER A 138 -0.13 0.87 -10.97
CA SER A 138 0.52 1.97 -11.72
C SER A 138 1.71 1.44 -12.53
N ARG A 139 2.51 0.53 -11.96
CA ARG A 139 3.61 -0.13 -12.67
C ARG A 139 3.12 -1.02 -13.80
N LEU A 140 2.04 -1.78 -13.58
CA LEU A 140 1.43 -2.60 -14.63
C LEU A 140 0.95 -1.72 -15.80
N LEU A 141 0.26 -0.62 -15.49
CA LEU A 141 -0.19 0.32 -16.50
C LEU A 141 1.00 0.84 -17.32
N ILE A 142 2.07 1.31 -16.67
CA ILE A 142 3.27 1.82 -17.36
C ILE A 142 3.91 0.74 -18.23
N MET A 143 3.95 -0.52 -17.78
CA MET A 143 4.49 -1.64 -18.55
C MET A 143 3.67 -1.93 -19.82
N VAL A 144 2.34 -1.81 -19.75
CA VAL A 144 1.43 -2.13 -20.86
C VAL A 144 1.29 -0.97 -21.85
N PHE A 145 1.17 0.25 -21.36
CA PHE A 145 0.88 1.45 -22.16
C PHE A 145 2.10 2.33 -22.43
N GLY A 146 3.25 2.00 -21.83
CA GLY A 146 4.51 2.71 -22.02
C GLY A 146 4.73 3.89 -21.06
N ALA A 147 5.91 4.51 -21.17
CA ALA A 147 6.33 5.59 -20.28
C ALA A 147 5.53 6.90 -20.41
N SER A 148 4.76 7.07 -21.49
CA SER A 148 3.93 8.26 -21.74
C SER A 148 2.88 8.49 -20.64
N ILE A 149 2.44 7.43 -19.97
CA ILE A 149 1.43 7.52 -18.91
C ILE A 149 2.03 7.55 -17.50
N ASN A 150 3.35 7.62 -17.34
CA ASN A 150 4.02 7.50 -16.03
C ASN A 150 3.46 8.49 -14.99
N PHE A 151 3.27 9.74 -15.40
CA PHE A 151 2.67 10.76 -14.54
C PHE A 151 1.23 10.44 -14.12
N TYR A 152 0.41 9.90 -15.03
CA TYR A 152 -1.01 9.64 -14.81
C TYR A 152 -1.28 8.28 -14.17
N ALA A 153 -0.36 7.32 -14.27
CA ALA A 153 -0.57 5.95 -13.85
C ALA A 153 -0.97 5.84 -12.37
N PHE A 154 -0.32 6.60 -11.48
CA PHE A 154 -0.68 6.63 -10.05
C PHE A 154 -2.10 7.18 -9.82
N PHE A 155 -2.50 8.24 -10.52
CA PHE A 155 -3.85 8.77 -10.40
C PHE A 155 -4.89 7.76 -10.87
N ILE A 156 -4.69 7.17 -12.05
CA ILE A 156 -5.59 6.17 -12.61
C ILE A 156 -5.75 5.01 -11.61
N SER A 157 -4.64 4.53 -11.06
CA SER A 157 -4.61 3.46 -10.07
C SER A 157 -5.39 3.78 -8.79
N GLU A 158 -5.17 4.95 -8.18
CA GLU A 158 -5.88 5.34 -6.95
C GLU A 158 -7.38 5.57 -7.20
N TYR A 159 -7.75 6.24 -8.30
CA TYR A 159 -9.16 6.43 -8.66
C TYR A 159 -9.87 5.12 -8.97
N PHE A 160 -9.19 4.20 -9.66
CA PHE A 160 -9.72 2.88 -9.94
C PHE A 160 -9.90 2.07 -8.65
N GLY A 161 -8.91 2.11 -7.75
CA GLY A 161 -9.01 1.49 -6.43
C GLY A 161 -10.18 2.03 -5.61
N LEU A 162 -10.32 3.36 -5.51
CA LEU A 162 -11.44 4.01 -4.83
C LEU A 162 -12.77 3.62 -5.46
N THR A 163 -12.87 3.60 -6.79
CA THR A 163 -14.09 3.20 -7.50
C THR A 163 -14.52 1.78 -7.13
N ILE A 164 -13.59 0.83 -7.09
CA ILE A 164 -13.89 -0.54 -6.65
C ILE A 164 -14.40 -0.55 -5.21
N VAL A 165 -13.75 0.17 -4.29
CA VAL A 165 -14.19 0.24 -2.89
C VAL A 165 -15.57 0.88 -2.75
N LEU A 166 -15.87 1.92 -3.53
CA LEU A 166 -17.20 2.55 -3.54
C LEU A 166 -18.28 1.61 -4.09
N LEU A 167 -17.97 0.80 -5.10
CA LEU A 167 -18.88 -0.23 -5.60
C LEU A 167 -19.13 -1.33 -4.56
N LEU A 168 -18.10 -1.74 -3.82
CA LEU A 168 -18.23 -2.70 -2.71
C LEU A 168 -19.06 -2.12 -1.56
N LEU A 169 -18.85 -0.85 -1.22
CA LEU A 169 -19.65 -0.10 -0.24
C LEU A 169 -21.12 -0.03 -0.69
N LEU A 170 -21.37 0.34 -1.95
CA LEU A 170 -22.71 0.41 -2.52
C LEU A 170 -23.41 -0.96 -2.48
N ASN A 171 -22.68 -2.04 -2.77
CA ASN A 171 -23.21 -3.40 -2.63
C ASN A 171 -23.59 -3.72 -1.18
N ASP A 172 -22.79 -3.30 -0.19
CA ASP A 172 -23.13 -3.50 1.22
C ASP A 172 -24.36 -2.71 1.64
N ILE A 173 -24.46 -1.44 1.22
CA ILE A 173 -25.63 -0.58 1.48
C ILE A 173 -26.89 -1.19 0.85
N ARG A 174 -26.83 -1.63 -0.42
CA ARG A 174 -27.94 -2.29 -1.11
C ARG A 174 -28.40 -3.57 -0.40
N LYS A 175 -27.46 -4.31 0.20
CA LYS A 175 -27.74 -5.52 0.97
C LYS A 175 -28.12 -5.23 2.44
N LYS A 176 -28.29 -3.96 2.82
CA LYS A 176 -28.54 -3.51 4.21
C LYS A 176 -27.51 -4.05 5.21
N ALA A 177 -26.30 -4.30 4.73
CA ALA A 177 -25.19 -4.76 5.55
C ALA A 177 -24.46 -3.56 6.17
N ASN A 178 -23.63 -3.78 7.18
CA ASN A 178 -22.92 -2.70 7.86
C ASN A 178 -21.94 -1.98 6.90
N PRO A 179 -22.16 -0.70 6.57
CA PRO A 179 -21.35 0.03 5.59
C PRO A 179 -20.02 0.55 6.16
N ILE A 180 -19.84 0.52 7.49
CA ILE A 180 -18.71 1.15 8.20
C ILE A 180 -17.35 0.69 7.65
N PRO A 181 -17.08 -0.61 7.44
CA PRO A 181 -15.73 -1.03 7.05
C PRO A 181 -15.29 -0.44 5.70
N TYR A 182 -16.14 -0.51 4.67
CA TYR A 182 -15.80 0.08 3.37
C TYR A 182 -15.88 1.60 3.37
N SER A 183 -16.67 2.22 4.26
CA SER A 183 -16.65 3.67 4.44
C SER A 183 -15.29 4.14 4.97
N ILE A 184 -14.74 3.47 5.98
CA ILE A 184 -13.41 3.78 6.53
C ILE A 184 -12.33 3.57 5.47
N ILE A 185 -12.40 2.48 4.70
CA ILE A 185 -11.44 2.22 3.61
C ILE A 185 -11.54 3.31 2.53
N ALA A 186 -12.76 3.68 2.12
CA ALA A 186 -12.98 4.75 1.14
C ALA A 186 -12.41 6.09 1.64
N VAL A 187 -12.62 6.44 2.91
CA VAL A 187 -12.03 7.65 3.50
C VAL A 187 -10.50 7.60 3.45
N GLY A 188 -9.88 6.48 3.81
CA GLY A 188 -8.42 6.34 3.72
C GLY A 188 -7.88 6.52 2.30
N LEU A 189 -8.57 5.95 1.29
CA LEU A 189 -8.21 6.13 -0.12
C LEU A 189 -8.48 7.56 -0.63
N CYS A 190 -9.53 8.23 -0.14
CA CYS A 190 -9.74 9.65 -0.41
C CYS A 190 -8.60 10.51 0.15
N ILE A 191 -8.07 10.18 1.34
CA ILE A 191 -6.90 10.87 1.91
C ILE A 191 -5.66 10.67 1.03
N ASN A 192 -5.44 9.46 0.49
CA ASN A 192 -4.36 9.22 -0.49
C ASN A 192 -4.50 10.14 -1.71
N ILE A 193 -5.68 10.17 -2.34
CA ILE A 193 -5.95 11.00 -3.52
C ILE A 193 -5.77 12.49 -3.20
N PHE A 194 -6.31 12.93 -2.06
CA PHE A 194 -6.15 14.31 -1.60
C PHE A 194 -4.66 14.66 -1.40
N SER A 195 -3.88 13.76 -0.78
CA SER A 195 -2.43 13.92 -0.60
C SER A 195 -1.70 14.10 -1.93
N ILE A 196 -2.03 13.30 -2.95
CA ILE A 196 -1.43 13.47 -4.27
C ILE A 196 -1.78 14.83 -4.86
N HIS A 197 -3.04 15.27 -4.82
CA HIS A 197 -3.41 16.58 -5.37
C HIS A 197 -2.80 17.75 -4.60
N ALA A 198 -2.67 17.61 -3.28
CA ALA A 198 -2.05 18.61 -2.41
C ALA A 198 -0.51 18.63 -2.49
N ARG A 199 0.13 17.72 -3.22
CA ARG A 199 1.59 17.47 -3.19
C ARG A 199 2.48 18.68 -3.49
N TYR A 200 1.98 19.71 -4.17
CA TYR A 200 2.71 20.94 -4.47
C TYR A 200 2.28 22.15 -3.65
N THR A 201 1.33 21.98 -2.73
CA THR A 201 0.88 23.05 -1.82
C THR A 201 1.92 23.30 -0.73
N GLU A 202 1.98 24.53 -0.21
CA GLU A 202 2.90 24.88 0.89
C GLU A 202 2.68 24.00 2.13
N VAL A 203 1.42 23.67 2.44
CA VAL A 203 1.06 22.80 3.55
C VAL A 203 1.72 21.43 3.43
N TRP A 204 1.57 20.76 2.28
CA TRP A 204 2.21 19.45 2.08
C TRP A 204 3.74 19.54 2.16
N GLN A 205 4.31 20.57 1.54
CA GLN A 205 5.75 20.80 1.50
C GLN A 205 6.32 21.03 2.91
N SER A 206 5.58 21.75 3.78
CA SER A 206 5.97 21.94 5.19
C SER A 206 5.91 20.64 6.00
N VAL A 207 4.91 19.77 5.73
CA VAL A 207 4.79 18.47 6.39
C VAL A 207 5.99 17.58 6.04
N VAL A 208 6.34 17.50 4.75
CA VAL A 208 7.50 16.71 4.34
C VAL A 208 8.80 17.29 4.90
N ARG A 209 8.94 18.62 4.94
CA ARG A 209 10.12 19.25 5.54
C ARG A 209 10.25 18.89 7.02
N PHE A 210 9.16 19.00 7.79
CA PHE A 210 9.16 18.62 9.20
C PHE A 210 9.57 17.17 9.42
N ILE A 211 9.03 16.24 8.61
CA ILE A 211 9.40 14.82 8.66
C ILE A 211 10.87 14.64 8.29
N GLY A 212 11.32 15.30 7.23
CA GLY A 212 12.71 15.28 6.77
C GLY A 212 13.70 15.73 7.84
N ASP A 213 13.41 16.84 8.52
CA ASP A 213 14.33 17.48 9.46
C ASP A 213 14.28 16.85 10.87
N SER A 214 13.13 16.30 11.27
CA SER A 214 12.90 15.83 12.65
C SER A 214 12.89 14.31 12.81
N ILE A 215 12.63 13.56 11.73
CA ILE A 215 12.43 12.10 11.77
C ILE A 215 13.45 11.38 10.89
N PHE A 216 13.80 11.94 9.74
CA PHE A 216 14.74 11.33 8.79
C PHE A 216 16.19 11.69 9.06
#